data_AF-A0A963TU47-F1
#
_entry.id   AF-A0A963TU47-F1
#
_cell.length_a   1.000
_cell.length_b   1.000
_cell.length_c   1.000
_cell.angle_alpha   90.00
_cell.angle_beta   90.00
_cell.angle_gamma   90.00
#
_symmetry.space_group_name_H-M   'P 1'
#
loop_
_entity.id
_entity.type
_entity.pdbx_description
1 polymer ?
#
loop_
_entity_poly.entity_id
_entity_poly.type
_entity_poly.pdbx_seq_one_letter_code
_entity_poly.pdbx_strand_id
1 'polypeptide(L)'
;MQRLATLVMIVGVTIAGVTILGLPLAAYAVDVGKTPGTVFKDCDTCPEMVVIPPGSFTQGRDGRDVMDPARYEGPVHDVTIGYSFAVGKTEV
;
A
#
# COMPACT_ATOMS: atom_id res chain seq x y z
N MET A 1 47.64 -1.86 -20.59
CA MET A 1 47.49 -0.44 -20.21
C MET A 1 46.45 0.30 -21.07
N GLN A 2 46.34 0.04 -22.38
CA GLN A 2 45.35 0.68 -23.28
C GLN A 2 43.87 0.40 -22.96
N ARG A 3 43.52 -0.82 -22.49
CA ARG A 3 42.12 -1.19 -22.20
C ARG A 3 41.55 -0.56 -20.91
N LEU A 4 42.44 -0.16 -19.99
CA LEU A 4 42.04 0.49 -18.73
C LEU A 4 41.74 1.99 -18.97
N ALA A 5 42.47 2.64 -19.88
CA ALA A 5 42.23 4.02 -20.27
C ALA A 5 40.90 4.22 -21.03
N THR A 6 40.48 3.24 -21.84
CA THR A 6 39.18 3.28 -22.54
C THR A 6 37.99 3.19 -21.56
N LEU A 7 38.12 2.42 -20.47
CA LEU A 7 37.08 2.28 -19.46
C LEU A 7 36.89 3.58 -18.64
N VAL A 8 37.98 4.27 -18.30
CA VAL A 8 37.94 5.54 -17.55
C VAL A 8 37.31 6.66 -18.37
N MET A 9 37.56 6.71 -19.69
CA MET A 9 36.94 7.72 -20.57
C MET A 9 35.44 7.50 -20.74
N ILE A 10 34.96 6.25 -20.77
CA ILE A 10 33.51 5.95 -20.89
C ILE A 10 32.76 6.33 -19.61
N VAL A 11 33.35 6.08 -18.43
CA VAL A 11 32.74 6.47 -17.14
C VAL A 11 32.80 7.99 -16.91
N GLY A 12 33.86 8.67 -17.37
CA GLY A 12 33.98 10.13 -17.25
C GLY A 12 33.03 10.92 -18.18
N VAL A 13 32.75 10.41 -19.38
CA VAL A 13 31.89 11.09 -20.37
C VAL A 13 30.39 10.96 -20.02
N THR A 14 29.96 9.89 -19.34
CA THR A 14 28.56 9.77 -18.90
C THR A 14 28.24 10.64 -17.68
N ILE A 15 29.20 10.94 -16.80
CA ILE A 15 28.98 11.84 -15.66
C ILE A 15 28.86 13.31 -16.13
N ALA A 16 29.59 13.71 -17.17
CA ALA A 16 29.55 15.07 -17.69
C ALA A 16 28.51 15.31 -18.80
N GLY A 17 28.08 14.28 -19.53
CA GLY A 17 27.17 14.41 -20.68
C GLY A 17 25.67 14.32 -20.35
N VAL A 18 25.30 13.74 -19.21
CA VAL A 18 23.89 13.56 -18.82
C VAL A 18 23.26 14.86 -18.27
N THR A 19 24.04 15.91 -18.04
CA THR A 19 23.56 17.17 -17.44
C THR A 19 23.13 18.26 -18.43
N ILE A 20 23.24 18.06 -19.75
CA ILE A 20 23.05 19.14 -20.74
C ILE A 20 21.69 19.11 -21.48
N LEU A 21 20.86 18.08 -21.32
CA LEU A 21 19.49 18.09 -21.86
C LEU A 21 18.50 17.98 -20.71
N GLY A 22 18.03 19.15 -20.25
CA GLY A 22 17.05 19.33 -19.18
C GLY A 22 15.68 18.75 -19.50
N LEU A 23 15.58 17.42 -19.56
CA LEU A 23 14.31 16.76 -19.31
C LEU A 23 13.94 17.03 -17.84
N PRO A 24 12.74 17.55 -17.56
CA PRO A 24 12.31 17.68 -16.18
C PRO A 24 12.27 16.26 -15.63
N LEU A 25 13.02 16.02 -14.57
CA LEU A 25 12.80 14.86 -13.73
C LEU A 25 11.39 15.04 -13.18
N ALA A 26 10.39 14.51 -13.88
CA ALA A 26 9.06 14.37 -13.33
C ALA A 26 9.25 13.46 -12.12
N ALA A 27 9.23 14.06 -10.93
CA ALA A 27 9.22 13.32 -9.69
C ALA A 27 7.92 12.52 -9.70
N TYR A 28 8.00 11.26 -10.11
CA TYR A 28 6.92 10.32 -9.88
C TYR A 28 6.81 10.19 -8.37
N ALA A 29 5.78 10.81 -7.79
CA ALA A 29 5.44 10.55 -6.41
C ALA A 29 5.03 9.09 -6.32
N VAL A 30 5.94 8.27 -5.79
CA VAL A 30 5.60 6.91 -5.38
C VAL A 30 4.69 7.06 -4.18
N ASP A 31 3.44 6.60 -4.30
CA ASP A 31 2.54 6.48 -3.17
C ASP A 31 3.08 5.36 -2.27
N VAL A 32 3.93 5.74 -1.31
CA VAL A 32 4.29 4.86 -0.20
C VAL A 32 3.00 4.64 0.58
N GLY A 33 2.50 3.41 0.56
CA GLY A 33 1.23 3.06 1.19
C GLY A 33 1.07 3.69 2.58
N LYS A 34 -0.12 4.23 2.84
CA LYS A 34 -0.42 4.96 4.08
C LYS A 34 -0.17 4.09 5.31
N THR A 35 0.31 4.71 6.38
CA THR A 35 0.60 3.99 7.62
C THR A 35 -0.70 3.53 8.29
N PRO A 36 -0.72 2.35 8.95
CA PRO A 36 -1.87 1.91 9.74
C PRO A 36 -2.33 2.98 10.74
N GLY A 37 -3.65 3.10 10.90
CA GLY A 37 -4.29 4.13 11.71
C GLY A 37 -4.43 5.50 11.03
N THR A 38 -3.83 5.70 9.86
CA THR A 38 -4.01 6.96 9.09
C THR A 38 -5.47 7.12 8.70
N VAL A 39 -6.03 8.29 9.01
CA VAL A 39 -7.33 8.74 8.49
C VAL A 39 -7.08 9.68 7.32
N PHE A 40 -7.74 9.45 6.19
CA PHE A 40 -7.57 10.26 4.98
C PHE A 40 -8.87 10.36 4.16
N LYS A 41 -8.85 11.27 3.18
CA LYS A 41 -9.87 11.40 2.13
C LYS A 41 -9.19 11.46 0.78
N ASP A 42 -9.80 10.84 -0.23
CA ASP A 42 -9.32 10.91 -1.62
C ASP A 42 -9.85 12.16 -2.35
N CYS A 43 -10.97 12.73 -1.89
CA CYS A 43 -11.58 13.94 -2.44
C CYS A 43 -12.43 14.68 -1.40
N ASP A 44 -12.81 15.93 -1.67
CA ASP A 44 -13.56 16.79 -0.75
C ASP A 44 -14.90 16.18 -0.30
N THR A 45 -15.58 15.49 -1.23
CA THR A 45 -16.88 14.85 -1.00
C THR A 45 -16.79 13.35 -0.69
N CYS A 46 -15.58 12.77 -0.70
CA CYS A 46 -15.36 11.37 -0.41
C CYS A 46 -15.47 11.11 1.11
N PRO A 47 -15.90 9.91 1.54
CA PRO A 47 -15.92 9.55 2.95
C PRO A 47 -14.51 9.53 3.54
N GLU A 48 -14.43 9.71 4.85
CA GLU A 48 -13.17 9.45 5.57
C GLU A 48 -12.88 7.95 5.57
N MET A 49 -11.65 7.61 5.23
CA MET A 49 -11.14 6.24 5.24
C MET A 49 -10.10 6.09 6.34
N VAL A 50 -10.04 4.93 6.99
CA VAL A 50 -9.00 4.58 7.97
C VAL A 50 -8.22 3.36 7.52
N VAL A 51 -6.90 3.42 7.61
CA VAL A 51 -6.02 2.29 7.26
C VAL A 51 -5.98 1.28 8.40
N ILE A 52 -6.34 0.04 8.11
CA ILE A 52 -6.25 -1.12 9.00
C ILE A 52 -4.91 -1.84 8.72
N PRO A 53 -4.12 -2.19 9.76
CA PRO A 53 -2.88 -2.95 9.57
C PRO A 53 -3.15 -4.39 9.12
N PRO A 54 -2.15 -5.08 8.53
CA PRO A 54 -2.21 -6.53 8.41
C PRO A 54 -2.36 -7.16 9.80
N GLY A 55 -3.09 -8.27 9.87
CA GLY A 55 -3.33 -8.94 11.14
C GLY A 55 -4.19 -10.18 10.98
N SER A 56 -4.45 -10.81 12.13
CA SER A 56 -5.31 -11.98 12.23
C SER A 56 -6.34 -11.76 13.32
N PHE A 57 -7.55 -12.29 13.11
CA PHE A 57 -8.62 -12.26 14.09
C PHE A 57 -9.49 -13.50 13.95
N THR A 58 -10.18 -13.84 15.02
CA THR A 58 -11.09 -14.97 15.07
C THR A 58 -12.48 -14.49 14.66
N GLN A 59 -13.00 -15.01 13.54
CA GLN A 59 -14.29 -14.63 12.97
C GLN A 59 -15.36 -15.68 13.23
N GLY A 60 -16.58 -15.21 13.48
CA GLY A 60 -17.78 -16.03 13.59
C GLY A 60 -18.22 -16.28 15.02
N ARG A 61 -19.28 -17.09 15.15
CA ARG A 61 -19.85 -17.53 16.42
C ARG A 61 -20.37 -18.96 16.26
N ASP A 62 -20.07 -19.81 17.23
CA ASP A 62 -20.59 -21.17 17.23
C ASP A 62 -22.07 -21.22 17.65
N GLY A 63 -22.81 -22.14 17.04
CA GLY A 63 -24.23 -22.34 17.27
C GLY A 63 -25.14 -21.64 16.27
N ARG A 64 -26.45 -21.81 16.44
CA ARG A 64 -27.48 -21.04 15.72
C ARG A 64 -27.92 -19.87 16.58
N ASP A 65 -28.22 -18.73 15.94
CA ASP A 65 -28.84 -17.61 16.64
C ASP A 65 -30.19 -18.06 17.24
N VAL A 66 -30.44 -17.69 18.49
CA VAL A 66 -31.65 -18.08 19.23
C VAL A 66 -32.88 -17.36 18.68
N MET A 67 -32.70 -16.14 18.20
CA MET A 67 -33.75 -15.28 17.64
C MET A 67 -33.92 -15.50 16.13
N ASP A 68 -32.86 -15.91 15.44
CA ASP A 68 -32.90 -16.27 14.02
C ASP A 68 -32.16 -17.59 13.72
N PRO A 69 -32.83 -18.74 13.89
CA PRO A 69 -32.21 -20.05 13.68
C PRO A 69 -31.69 -20.27 12.26
N ALA A 70 -32.11 -19.47 11.27
CA ALA A 70 -31.62 -19.56 9.90
C ALA A 70 -30.29 -18.83 9.70
N ARG A 71 -29.94 -17.86 10.57
CA ARG A 71 -28.65 -17.18 10.54
C ARG A 71 -27.56 -18.06 11.15
N TYR A 72 -26.67 -18.53 10.28
CA TYR A 72 -25.50 -19.32 10.64
C TYR A 72 -24.24 -18.46 10.53
N GLU A 73 -23.57 -18.24 11.66
CA GLU A 73 -22.36 -17.40 11.77
C GLU A 73 -21.09 -18.22 12.08
N GLY A 74 -21.21 -19.54 12.11
CA GLY A 74 -20.11 -20.46 12.44
C GLY A 74 -19.52 -21.18 11.22
N PRO A 75 -18.56 -22.11 11.45
CA PRO A 75 -17.83 -22.25 12.71
C PRO A 75 -16.93 -21.04 12.96
N VAL A 76 -16.56 -20.84 14.22
CA VAL A 76 -15.50 -19.90 14.55
C VAL A 76 -14.20 -20.33 13.85
N HIS A 77 -13.54 -19.41 13.13
CA HIS A 77 -12.29 -19.69 12.42
C HIS A 77 -11.36 -18.48 12.39
N ASP A 78 -10.06 -18.73 12.27
CA ASP A 78 -9.07 -17.66 12.17
C ASP A 78 -8.97 -17.12 10.74
N VAL A 79 -9.06 -15.80 10.62
CA VAL A 79 -8.90 -15.06 9.37
C VAL A 79 -7.59 -14.28 9.46
N THR A 80 -6.79 -14.33 8.41
CA THR A 80 -5.56 -13.53 8.28
C THR A 80 -5.65 -12.64 7.05
N ILE A 81 -5.46 -11.35 7.25
CA ILE A 81 -5.33 -10.36 6.18
C ILE A 81 -3.86 -9.91 6.17
N GLY A 82 -3.12 -10.39 5.16
CA GLY A 82 -1.67 -10.21 5.08
C GLY A 82 -1.19 -8.85 4.58
N TYR A 83 -2.10 -7.89 4.37
CA TYR A 83 -1.81 -6.57 3.83
C TYR A 83 -2.61 -5.48 4.54
N SER A 84 -2.09 -4.26 4.55
CA SER A 84 -2.86 -3.10 4.98
C SER A 84 -3.94 -2.75 3.97
N PHE A 85 -5.11 -2.34 4.44
CA PHE A 85 -6.22 -1.88 3.59
C PHE A 85 -6.95 -0.73 4.27
N ALA A 86 -7.80 0.00 3.54
CA ALA A 86 -8.60 1.08 4.11
C ALA A 86 -10.09 0.73 4.08
N VAL A 87 -10.82 1.12 5.14
CA VAL A 87 -12.28 0.97 5.25
C VAL A 87 -12.90 2.32 5.61
N GLY A 88 -14.16 2.53 5.21
CA GLY A 88 -14.91 3.71 5.62
C GLY A 88 -14.92 3.82 7.14
N LYS A 89 -14.54 4.99 7.65
CA LYS A 89 -14.52 5.26 9.09
C LYS A 89 -15.93 5.26 9.69
N THR A 90 -16.91 5.60 8.87
CA THR A 90 -18.35 5.55 9.17
C THR A 90 -19.09 4.90 8.01
N GLU A 91 -20.35 4.55 8.27
CA GLU A 91 -21.32 4.24 7.21
C GLU A 91 -21.53 5.46 6.31
N VAL A 92 -21.98 5.21 5.08
CA VAL A 92 -22.29 6.24 4.06
C VAL A 92 -23.77 6.59 4.13
#